data_AF-A0A1H4GJ34-F1
#
_entry.id   AF-A0A1H4GJ34-F1
#
_cell.length_a   1.000
_cell.length_b   1.000
_cell.length_c   1.000
_cell.angle_alpha   90.00
_cell.angle_beta   90.00
_cell.angle_gamma   90.00
#
_symmetry.space_group_name_H-M   'P 1'
#
loop_
_entity.id
_entity.type
_entity.pdbx_description
1 polymer ?
#
loop_
_entity_poly.entity_id
_entity_poly.type
_entity_poly.pdbx_seq_one_letter_code
_entity_poly.pdbx_strand_id
1 'polypeptide(L)'
;LLIESTGISEPLPVAATFEFRDENGVSLGDVARLDAMVTVVDAANLLKDYASRDFLRDRGESLGADDARTLVDLLVDQIEFADVVVLNKVSAATAAQVDAARKIIRALNPDARLVETDWGRVEGRHLFDTGLFDFEKAHEHPLWAKELYGFADHVPETEEYGITSFVYRARRPFHPERLGGFLRKTLPGVIRAKGHFWLATRPDWVGEFSLAGAMAQTRPLGRWWAATPPERWPGDAEYQARMHRNWDPVFADRRQELVFIGNADAMSVSAITAMLDACLIEAGAFTPALWAHLADPFPAWGADAAAA
;
A
#
# COMPACT_ATOMS: atom_id res chain seq x y z
N LEU A 1 20.84 6.43 19.52
CA LEU A 1 21.40 5.56 18.47
C LEU A 1 20.76 5.99 17.17
N LEU A 2 21.54 6.20 16.10
CA LEU A 2 21.00 6.44 14.75
C LEU A 2 21.39 5.22 13.91
N ILE A 3 20.41 4.59 13.28
CA ILE A 3 20.62 3.47 12.37
C ILE A 3 20.27 3.96 10.97
N GLU A 4 21.26 4.05 10.10
CA GLU A 4 21.03 4.28 8.68
C GLU A 4 20.77 2.92 8.02
N SER A 5 19.54 2.69 7.58
CA SER A 5 19.22 1.55 6.74
C SER A 5 19.72 1.80 5.32
N THR A 6 19.94 0.74 4.54
CA THR A 6 20.27 0.92 3.11
C THR A 6 19.13 1.68 2.42
N GLY A 7 19.43 2.44 1.37
CA GLY A 7 18.43 3.21 0.62
C GLY A 7 17.27 2.34 0.07
N ILE A 8 17.49 1.02 -0.02
CA ILE A 8 16.54 0.00 -0.50
C ILE A 8 15.87 -0.84 0.59
N SER A 9 16.10 -0.48 1.86
CA SER A 9 15.51 -1.17 3.00
C SER A 9 14.04 -0.78 3.16
N GLU A 10 13.21 -1.78 3.40
CA GLU A 10 11.82 -1.59 3.80
C GLU A 10 11.75 -1.22 5.30
N PRO A 11 10.88 -0.28 5.69
CA PRO A 11 10.80 0.18 7.08
C PRO A 11 10.29 -0.89 8.06
N LEU A 12 9.30 -1.70 7.66
CA LEU A 12 8.65 -2.65 8.55
C LEU A 12 9.59 -3.76 9.03
N PRO A 13 10.39 -4.43 8.17
CA PRO A 13 11.38 -5.40 8.63
C PRO A 13 12.38 -4.81 9.63
N VAL A 14 12.79 -3.55 9.45
CA VAL A 14 13.70 -2.87 10.38
C VAL A 14 13.02 -2.67 11.74
N ALA A 15 11.81 -2.12 11.76
CA ALA A 15 11.06 -1.93 13.00
C ALA A 15 10.79 -3.26 13.72
N ALA A 16 10.46 -4.31 12.97
CA ALA A 16 10.13 -5.62 13.54
C ALA A 16 11.32 -6.28 14.25
N THR A 17 12.57 -5.94 13.91
CA THR A 17 13.75 -6.44 14.67
C THR A 17 13.77 -5.99 16.13
N PHE A 18 13.05 -4.91 16.48
CA PHE A 18 12.91 -4.43 17.86
C PHE A 18 11.80 -5.15 18.64
N GLU A 19 10.94 -5.90 17.97
CA GLU A 19 9.85 -6.66 18.59
C GLU A 19 10.13 -8.17 18.62
N PHE A 20 10.76 -8.70 17.56
CA PHE A 20 11.08 -10.11 17.50
C PHE A 20 12.12 -10.50 18.54
N ARG A 21 11.83 -11.61 19.23
CA ARG A 21 12.78 -12.31 20.09
C ARG A 21 13.46 -13.40 19.28
N ASP A 22 14.77 -13.53 19.46
CA ASP A 22 15.54 -14.62 18.85
C ASP A 22 15.27 -15.98 19.54
N GLU A 23 15.97 -17.02 19.09
CA GLU A 23 15.89 -18.38 19.64
C GLU A 23 16.27 -18.48 21.14
N ASN A 24 17.00 -17.48 21.66
CA ASN A 24 17.39 -17.38 23.06
C ASN A 24 16.43 -16.49 23.86
N GLY A 25 15.36 -15.99 23.23
CA GLY A 25 14.37 -15.12 23.84
C GLY A 25 14.83 -13.67 23.99
N VAL A 26 15.90 -13.23 23.32
CA VAL A 26 16.46 -11.87 23.43
C VAL A 26 15.96 -11.00 22.28
N SER A 27 15.61 -9.74 22.55
CA SER A 27 15.24 -8.76 21.53
C SER A 27 16.04 -7.46 21.65
N LEU A 28 16.20 -6.73 20.55
CA LEU A 28 16.73 -5.36 20.56
C LEU A 28 15.88 -4.44 21.46
N GLY A 29 14.58 -4.71 21.58
CA GLY A 29 13.67 -3.99 22.47
C GLY A 29 14.03 -4.08 23.96
N ASP A 30 14.77 -5.12 24.37
CA ASP A 30 15.19 -5.28 25.78
C ASP A 30 16.33 -4.29 26.17
N VAL A 31 17.05 -3.74 25.18
CA VAL A 31 18.22 -2.87 25.41
C VAL A 31 18.07 -1.48 24.80
N ALA A 32 17.16 -1.29 23.85
CA ALA A 32 16.92 -0.02 23.18
C ALA A 32 15.45 0.14 22.78
N ARG A 33 14.93 1.36 22.95
CA ARG A 33 13.61 1.76 22.43
C ARG A 33 13.76 2.31 21.02
N LEU A 34 12.92 1.86 20.08
CA LEU A 34 12.77 2.53 18.79
C LEU A 34 12.04 3.86 19.01
N ASP A 35 12.69 4.98 18.69
CA ASP A 35 12.19 6.32 19.04
C ASP A 35 11.32 6.93 17.94
N ALA A 36 11.77 6.86 16.70
CA ALA A 36 11.09 7.34 15.51
C ALA A 36 11.68 6.68 14.26
N MET A 37 10.84 6.49 13.24
CA MET A 37 11.23 6.18 11.88
C MET A 37 11.33 7.47 11.07
N VAL A 38 12.47 7.69 10.42
CA VAL A 38 12.75 8.94 9.69
C VAL A 38 13.02 8.62 8.23
N THR A 39 12.29 9.27 7.33
CA THR A 39 12.51 9.17 5.88
C THR A 39 12.93 10.51 5.31
N VAL A 40 13.99 10.50 4.51
CA VAL A 40 14.48 11.69 3.81
C VAL A 40 13.97 11.66 2.37
N VAL A 41 13.27 12.72 1.97
CA VAL A 41 12.69 12.86 0.62
C VAL A 41 13.37 14.02 -0.11
N ASP A 42 13.80 13.78 -1.35
CA ASP A 42 14.40 14.81 -2.20
C ASP A 42 13.31 15.63 -2.91
N ALA A 43 13.12 16.89 -2.49
CA ALA A 43 12.10 17.78 -3.06
C ALA A 43 12.28 18.04 -4.56
N ALA A 44 13.52 18.04 -5.06
CA ALA A 44 13.82 18.36 -6.46
C ALA A 44 13.54 17.16 -7.38
N ASN A 45 13.73 15.93 -6.87
CA ASN A 45 13.61 14.70 -7.66
C ASN A 45 12.34 13.90 -7.40
N LEU A 46 11.63 14.11 -6.28
CA LEU A 46 10.49 13.29 -5.90
C LEU A 46 9.48 13.10 -7.04
N LEU A 47 9.06 14.16 -7.73
CA LEU A 47 8.08 14.03 -8.83
C LEU A 47 8.59 13.16 -9.98
N LYS A 48 9.88 13.27 -10.29
CA LYS A 48 10.52 12.47 -11.34
C LYS A 48 10.58 11.01 -10.91
N ASP A 49 11.02 10.77 -9.68
CA ASP A 49 11.12 9.41 -9.16
C ASP A 49 9.73 8.79 -9.02
N TYR A 50 8.73 9.53 -8.54
CA TYR A 50 7.33 9.11 -8.42
C TYR A 50 6.65 8.80 -9.76
N ALA A 51 7.03 9.51 -10.83
CA ALA A 51 6.56 9.22 -12.19
C ALA A 51 7.38 8.12 -12.90
N SER A 52 8.47 7.64 -12.27
CA SER A 52 9.35 6.65 -12.87
C SER A 52 8.70 5.27 -12.95
N ARG A 53 9.17 4.47 -13.90
CA ARG A 53 8.84 3.06 -14.05
C ARG A 53 10.05 2.15 -13.80
N ASP A 54 11.14 2.73 -13.30
CA ASP A 54 12.40 2.02 -13.08
C ASP A 54 12.26 1.00 -11.95
N PHE A 55 12.80 -0.20 -12.18
CA PHE A 55 13.00 -1.17 -11.11
C PHE A 55 14.24 -0.79 -10.29
N LEU A 56 14.26 -1.21 -9.03
CA LEU A 56 15.41 -1.02 -8.13
C LEU A 56 16.72 -1.56 -8.74
N ARG A 57 16.66 -2.73 -9.39
CA ARG A 57 17.77 -3.32 -10.16
C ARG A 57 18.30 -2.46 -11.30
N ASP A 58 17.45 -1.66 -11.95
CA ASP A 58 17.85 -0.84 -13.11
C ASP A 58 18.76 0.33 -12.68
N ARG A 59 18.75 0.64 -11.38
CA ARG A 59 19.60 1.67 -10.75
C ARG A 59 20.79 1.10 -9.98
N GLY A 60 20.98 -0.23 -10.02
CA GLY A 60 22.06 -0.90 -9.29
C GLY A 60 21.81 -1.03 -7.79
N GLU A 61 20.61 -0.70 -7.32
CA GLU A 61 20.22 -0.76 -5.92
C GLU A 61 19.25 -1.94 -5.73
N SER A 62 19.74 -3.17 -5.61
CA SER A 62 18.89 -4.36 -5.51
C SER A 62 19.34 -5.33 -4.41
N LEU A 63 18.39 -6.04 -3.80
CA LEU A 63 18.67 -7.13 -2.86
C LEU A 63 19.01 -8.48 -3.55
N GLY A 64 18.96 -8.55 -4.89
CA GLY A 64 19.29 -9.76 -5.66
C GLY A 64 18.76 -9.77 -7.09
N ALA A 65 18.97 -10.87 -7.82
CA ALA A 65 18.51 -11.01 -9.20
C ALA A 65 16.97 -11.03 -9.33
N ASP A 66 16.28 -11.49 -8.28
CA ASP A 66 14.82 -11.65 -8.23
C ASP A 66 14.09 -10.44 -7.64
N ASP A 67 14.79 -9.32 -7.38
CA ASP A 67 14.16 -8.11 -6.84
C ASP A 67 13.30 -7.43 -7.92
N ALA A 68 11.99 -7.68 -7.84
CA ALA A 68 10.98 -7.13 -8.74
C ALA A 68 10.38 -5.80 -8.23
N ARG A 69 10.92 -5.25 -7.13
CA ARG A 69 10.40 -4.02 -6.53
C ARG A 69 10.77 -2.81 -7.38
N THR A 70 9.91 -1.80 -7.33
CA THR A 70 10.09 -0.56 -8.05
C THR A 70 10.51 0.53 -7.09
N LEU A 71 11.23 1.53 -7.58
CA LEU A 71 11.66 2.66 -6.75
C LEU A 71 10.46 3.39 -6.14
N VAL A 72 9.37 3.52 -6.90
CA VAL A 72 8.17 4.24 -6.45
C VAL A 72 7.47 3.52 -5.30
N ASP A 73 7.31 2.20 -5.40
CA ASP A 73 6.69 1.41 -4.32
C ASP A 73 7.51 1.54 -3.03
N LEU A 74 8.83 1.43 -3.12
CA LEU A 74 9.72 1.58 -1.97
C LEU A 74 9.64 3.00 -1.35
N LEU A 75 9.73 4.04 -2.18
CA LEU A 75 9.62 5.44 -1.70
C LEU A 75 8.29 5.69 -1.00
N VAL A 76 7.20 5.12 -1.55
CA VAL A 76 5.88 5.20 -0.94
C VAL A 76 5.85 4.48 0.40
N ASP A 77 6.32 3.24 0.48
CA ASP A 77 6.33 2.48 1.73
C ASP A 77 7.19 3.18 2.81
N GLN A 78 8.31 3.80 2.42
CA GLN A 78 9.14 4.60 3.31
C GLN A 78 8.41 5.84 3.83
N ILE A 79 7.72 6.60 2.97
CA ILE A 79 6.94 7.77 3.40
C ILE A 79 5.76 7.34 4.28
N GLU A 80 5.05 6.28 3.90
CA GLU A 80 3.89 5.72 4.60
C GLU A 80 4.21 5.27 6.04
N PHE A 81 5.44 4.82 6.30
CA PHE A 81 5.87 4.30 7.61
C PHE A 81 6.63 5.31 8.48
N ALA A 82 6.98 6.48 7.94
CA ALA A 82 7.78 7.46 8.66
C ALA A 82 6.98 8.19 9.74
N ASP A 83 7.55 8.34 10.94
CA ASP A 83 7.08 9.29 11.95
C ASP A 83 7.50 10.72 11.59
N VAL A 84 8.67 10.84 10.95
CA VAL A 84 9.24 12.12 10.51
C VAL A 84 9.67 12.02 9.06
N VAL A 85 9.13 12.89 8.21
CA VAL A 85 9.57 13.05 6.82
C VAL A 85 10.40 14.32 6.72
N VAL A 86 11.66 14.16 6.34
CA VAL A 86 12.58 15.27 6.06
C VAL A 86 12.54 15.57 4.57
N LEU A 87 11.83 16.62 4.17
CA LEU A 87 11.82 17.11 2.80
C LEU A 87 13.06 17.98 2.56
N ASN A 88 14.08 17.37 1.97
CA ASN A 88 15.40 17.96 1.75
C ASN A 88 15.53 18.58 0.34
N LYS A 89 16.54 19.44 0.16
CA LYS A 89 16.86 20.15 -1.10
C LYS A 89 15.77 21.11 -1.56
N VAL A 90 15.05 21.72 -0.62
CA VAL A 90 13.97 22.68 -0.90
C VAL A 90 14.44 23.86 -1.74
N SER A 91 15.65 24.38 -1.50
CA SER A 91 16.24 25.48 -2.27
C SER A 91 16.63 25.11 -3.71
N ALA A 92 16.82 23.82 -4.00
CA ALA A 92 17.14 23.33 -5.34
C ALA A 92 15.87 23.01 -6.15
N ALA A 93 14.71 22.98 -5.50
CA ALA A 93 13.41 22.71 -6.11
C ALA A 93 12.67 24.02 -6.44
N THR A 94 11.83 23.98 -7.47
CA THR A 94 10.88 25.06 -7.73
C THR A 94 9.77 25.05 -6.66
N ALA A 95 9.13 26.20 -6.43
CA ALA A 95 8.00 26.30 -5.49
C ALA A 95 6.88 25.28 -5.80
N ALA A 96 6.63 25.02 -7.09
CA ALA A 96 5.65 24.02 -7.53
C ALA A 96 6.09 22.58 -7.20
N GLN A 97 7.38 22.26 -7.31
CA GLN A 97 7.91 20.95 -6.92
C GLN A 97 7.81 20.73 -5.41
N VAL A 98 8.15 21.73 -4.61
CA VAL A 98 8.05 21.67 -3.14
C VAL A 98 6.59 21.48 -2.72
N ASP A 99 5.68 22.25 -3.30
CA ASP A 99 4.24 22.14 -3.02
C ASP A 99 3.69 20.76 -3.40
N ALA A 100 4.04 20.26 -4.58
CA ALA A 100 3.61 18.94 -5.03
C ALA A 100 4.21 17.82 -4.14
N ALA A 101 5.47 17.97 -3.71
CA ALA A 101 6.09 17.02 -2.79
C ALA A 101 5.41 17.00 -1.41
N ARG A 102 5.08 18.18 -0.87
CA ARG A 102 4.30 18.30 0.36
C ARG A 102 2.95 17.61 0.23
N LYS A 103 2.23 17.82 -0.87
CA LYS A 103 0.95 17.19 -1.16
C LYS A 103 1.05 15.67 -1.25
N ILE A 104 2.07 15.15 -1.94
CA ILE A 104 2.31 13.70 -2.02
C ILE A 104 2.60 13.12 -0.63
N ILE A 105 3.51 13.74 0.14
CA ILE A 105 3.84 13.27 1.49
C ILE A 105 2.61 13.25 2.38
N ARG A 106 1.82 14.32 2.38
CA ARG A 106 0.58 14.43 3.17
C ARG A 106 -0.48 13.44 2.72
N ALA A 107 -0.59 13.19 1.42
CA ALA A 107 -1.52 12.19 0.87
C ALA A 107 -1.15 10.76 1.28
N LEU A 108 0.13 10.48 1.48
CA LEU A 108 0.60 9.14 1.88
C LEU A 108 0.64 8.98 3.40
N ASN A 109 1.01 10.04 4.11
CA ASN A 109 1.20 10.03 5.56
C ASN A 109 0.83 11.40 6.19
N PRO A 110 -0.44 11.61 6.57
CA PRO A 110 -0.90 12.85 7.20
C PRO A 110 -0.33 13.04 8.60
N ASP A 111 -0.11 11.94 9.33
CA ASP A 111 0.37 11.94 10.72
C ASP A 111 1.86 12.30 10.83
N ALA A 112 2.65 12.07 9.78
CA ALA A 112 4.09 12.32 9.80
C ALA A 112 4.42 13.78 10.09
N ARG A 113 5.42 14.00 10.94
CA ARG A 113 6.04 15.32 11.10
C ARG A 113 6.85 15.66 9.85
N LEU A 114 6.47 16.71 9.14
CA LEU A 114 7.20 17.19 7.97
C LEU A 114 8.23 18.25 8.37
N VAL A 115 9.50 18.05 8.02
CA VAL A 115 10.59 19.01 8.22
C VAL A 115 11.21 19.39 6.89
N GLU A 116 11.05 20.64 6.49
CA GLU A 116 11.65 21.19 5.27
C GLU A 116 13.06 21.70 5.54
N THR A 117 14.04 21.28 4.72
CA THR A 117 15.44 21.64 4.91
C THR A 117 16.24 21.65 3.61
N ASP A 118 17.44 22.21 3.69
CA ASP A 118 18.50 22.02 2.72
C ASP A 118 19.70 21.32 3.36
N TRP A 119 20.47 20.59 2.54
CA TRP A 119 21.71 19.91 2.96
C TRP A 119 21.54 18.96 4.16
N GLY A 120 20.33 18.44 4.39
CA GLY A 120 20.03 17.57 5.53
C GLY A 120 20.13 18.24 6.90
N ARG A 121 20.10 19.58 6.96
CA ARG A 121 20.25 20.35 8.20
C ARG A 121 18.98 20.35 9.05
N VAL A 122 18.78 19.26 9.78
CA VAL A 122 17.66 19.11 10.72
C VAL A 122 18.15 19.29 12.15
N GLU A 123 17.40 20.05 12.96
CA GLU A 123 17.70 20.16 14.39
C GLU A 123 17.46 18.82 15.09
N GLY A 124 18.42 18.37 15.91
CA GLY A 124 18.38 17.04 16.54
C GLY A 124 17.11 16.74 17.35
N ARG A 125 16.44 17.77 17.93
CA ARG A 125 15.16 17.64 18.64
C ARG A 125 14.00 17.14 17.76
N HIS A 126 14.16 17.17 16.44
CA HIS A 126 13.19 16.63 15.51
C HIS A 126 13.41 15.14 15.22
N LEU A 127 14.58 14.59 15.56
CA LEU A 127 15.01 13.24 15.20
C LEU A 127 15.29 12.34 16.40
N PHE A 128 15.64 12.92 17.56
CA PHE A 128 16.07 12.17 18.74
C PHE A 128 15.19 12.46 19.95
N ASP A 129 14.90 11.39 20.70
CA ASP A 129 14.09 11.39 21.93
C ASP A 129 12.72 12.06 21.73
N THR A 130 12.11 11.74 20.59
CA THR A 130 10.81 12.25 20.17
C THR A 130 9.66 11.42 20.72
N GLY A 131 9.89 10.12 20.97
CA GLY A 131 8.88 9.17 21.42
C GLY A 131 7.71 9.02 20.46
N LEU A 132 7.93 9.23 19.16
CA LEU A 132 6.86 9.22 18.15
C LEU A 132 6.47 7.80 17.73
N PHE A 133 7.43 6.87 17.71
CA PHE A 133 7.18 5.51 17.24
C PHE A 133 6.24 4.74 18.17
N ASP A 134 5.23 4.11 17.59
CA ASP A 134 4.21 3.33 18.28
C ASP A 134 3.99 2.00 17.53
N PHE A 135 4.34 0.89 18.17
CA PHE A 135 4.23 -0.46 17.58
C PHE A 135 2.79 -0.84 17.29
N GLU A 136 1.82 -0.47 18.14
CA GLU A 136 0.41 -0.80 17.90
C GLU A 136 -0.08 -0.06 16.65
N LYS A 137 0.28 1.22 16.50
CA LYS A 137 -0.03 1.99 15.28
C LYS A 137 0.68 1.47 14.04
N ALA A 138 1.93 1.02 14.18
CA ALA A 138 2.68 0.42 13.08
C ALA A 138 2.01 -0.89 12.59
N HIS A 139 1.38 -1.65 13.51
CA HIS A 139 0.57 -2.82 13.19
C HIS A 139 -0.81 -2.49 12.61
N GLU A 140 -1.40 -1.34 12.97
CA GLU A 140 -2.68 -0.86 12.44
C GLU A 140 -2.63 -0.35 10.97
N HIS A 141 -1.47 -0.53 10.32
CA HIS A 141 -1.19 -0.33 8.89
C HIS A 141 -1.20 1.16 8.40
N PRO A 142 -0.59 1.44 7.22
CA PRO A 142 -0.50 2.80 6.67
C PRO A 142 -1.85 3.46 6.37
N LEU A 143 -1.85 4.75 6.03
CA LEU A 143 -3.07 5.55 5.79
C LEU A 143 -4.15 4.84 4.95
N TRP A 144 -3.74 4.15 3.89
CA TRP A 144 -4.67 3.39 3.03
C TRP A 144 -5.46 2.32 3.81
N ALA A 145 -4.87 1.71 4.83
CA ALA A 145 -5.52 0.72 5.66
C ALA A 145 -6.41 1.36 6.73
N LYS A 146 -6.03 2.53 7.28
CA LYS A 146 -6.94 3.35 8.09
C LYS A 146 -8.17 3.73 7.28
N GLU A 147 -8.00 4.14 6.03
CA GLU A 147 -9.09 4.43 5.10
C GLU A 147 -9.91 3.18 4.73
N LEU A 148 -9.26 2.02 4.61
CA LEU A 148 -9.93 0.76 4.27
C LEU A 148 -10.75 0.19 5.44
N TYR A 149 -10.26 0.34 6.67
CA TYR A 149 -10.74 -0.37 7.87
C TYR A 149 -11.30 0.54 8.99
N GLY A 150 -11.09 1.87 8.95
CA GLY A 150 -11.34 2.83 10.04
C GLY A 150 -12.30 3.99 9.73
N PHE A 151 -13.18 3.84 8.73
CA PHE A 151 -14.05 4.90 8.15
C PHE A 151 -14.99 5.65 9.13
N ALA A 152 -15.10 5.27 10.40
CA ALA A 152 -16.13 5.78 11.30
C ALA A 152 -15.81 7.18 11.89
N ASP A 153 -14.52 7.54 12.00
CA ASP A 153 -14.09 8.70 12.81
C ASP A 153 -13.17 9.71 12.07
N HIS A 154 -12.95 9.54 10.76
CA HIS A 154 -12.02 10.39 10.00
C HIS A 154 -12.74 11.52 9.24
N VAL A 155 -12.28 12.76 9.41
CA VAL A 155 -12.69 13.91 8.59
C VAL A 155 -11.72 14.01 7.41
N PRO A 156 -12.17 13.93 6.15
CA PRO A 156 -11.29 14.04 5.00
C PRO A 156 -10.53 15.38 4.99
N GLU A 157 -9.20 15.38 4.87
CA GLU A 157 -8.32 16.56 4.82
C GLU A 157 -8.45 17.37 3.51
N THR A 158 -9.52 17.10 2.75
CA THR A 158 -9.92 17.82 1.54
C THR A 158 -9.85 19.34 1.68
N GLU A 159 -10.12 19.89 2.87
CA GLU A 159 -10.10 21.34 3.11
C GLU A 159 -8.70 21.93 3.33
N GLU A 160 -7.70 21.15 3.75
CA GLU A 160 -6.37 21.69 4.15
C GLU A 160 -5.29 21.47 3.08
N TYR A 161 -5.35 20.37 2.32
CA TYR A 161 -4.27 19.99 1.39
C TYR A 161 -4.72 19.66 -0.04
N GLY A 162 -6.02 19.71 -0.33
CA GLY A 162 -6.57 19.38 -1.65
C GLY A 162 -6.41 17.90 -2.03
N ILE A 163 -6.26 17.02 -1.04
CA ILE A 163 -6.19 15.56 -1.20
C ILE A 163 -7.50 14.94 -0.73
N THR A 164 -7.97 13.93 -1.45
CA THR A 164 -9.14 13.13 -1.09
C THR A 164 -8.84 11.65 -1.27
N SER A 165 -9.54 10.82 -0.51
CA SER A 165 -9.56 9.37 -0.63
C SER A 165 -10.97 8.88 -0.93
N PHE A 166 -11.10 7.69 -1.52
CA PHE A 166 -12.35 6.93 -1.49
C PHE A 166 -12.05 5.43 -1.61
N VAL A 167 -12.97 4.61 -1.13
CA VAL A 167 -12.87 3.15 -1.23
C VAL A 167 -13.91 2.60 -2.20
N TYR A 168 -13.45 1.98 -3.27
CA TYR A 168 -14.27 1.15 -4.14
C TYR A 168 -14.51 -0.21 -3.48
N ARG A 169 -15.78 -0.59 -3.33
CA ARG A 169 -16.19 -1.90 -2.79
C ARG A 169 -17.12 -2.60 -3.75
N ALA A 170 -16.82 -3.85 -4.08
CA ALA A 170 -17.70 -4.71 -4.85
C ALA A 170 -17.56 -6.17 -4.42
N ARG A 171 -18.63 -6.95 -4.61
CA ARG A 171 -18.65 -8.39 -4.30
C ARG A 171 -18.40 -9.25 -5.52
N ARG A 172 -18.95 -8.89 -6.67
CA ARG A 172 -18.86 -9.68 -7.91
C ARG A 172 -17.39 -9.81 -8.36
N PRO A 173 -16.98 -10.94 -8.96
CA PRO A 173 -15.59 -11.10 -9.39
C PRO A 173 -15.25 -10.17 -10.56
N PHE A 174 -13.98 -9.79 -10.65
CA PHE A 174 -13.48 -9.13 -11.85
C PHE A 174 -13.25 -10.14 -12.98
N HIS A 175 -13.56 -9.70 -14.21
CA HIS A 175 -13.13 -10.35 -15.44
C HIS A 175 -11.63 -10.06 -15.65
N PRO A 176 -10.76 -11.09 -15.78
CA PRO A 176 -9.30 -10.89 -15.81
C PRO A 176 -8.82 -9.96 -16.94
N GLU A 177 -9.24 -10.17 -18.19
CA GLU A 177 -8.81 -9.28 -19.28
C GLU A 177 -9.26 -7.83 -19.10
N ARG A 178 -10.48 -7.60 -18.60
CA ARG A 178 -11.01 -6.25 -18.40
C ARG A 178 -10.24 -5.54 -17.29
N LEU A 179 -9.99 -6.23 -16.18
CA LEU A 179 -9.17 -5.69 -15.09
C LEU A 179 -7.73 -5.46 -15.56
N GLY A 180 -7.12 -6.39 -16.30
CA GLY A 180 -5.81 -6.18 -16.90
C GLY A 180 -5.77 -4.97 -17.82
N GLY A 181 -6.85 -4.70 -18.57
CA GLY A 181 -7.04 -3.48 -19.34
C GLY A 181 -7.13 -2.22 -18.48
N PHE A 182 -7.84 -2.28 -17.35
CA PHE A 182 -7.92 -1.20 -16.36
C PHE A 182 -6.54 -0.86 -15.77
N LEU A 183 -5.77 -1.88 -15.35
CA LEU A 183 -4.44 -1.70 -14.73
C LEU A 183 -3.42 -0.99 -15.64
N ARG A 184 -3.64 -0.99 -16.96
CA ARG A 184 -2.79 -0.29 -17.93
C ARG A 184 -3.21 1.16 -18.19
N LYS A 185 -4.33 1.61 -17.64
CA LYS A 185 -4.82 2.98 -17.83
C LYS A 185 -4.15 3.92 -16.83
N THR A 186 -3.85 5.13 -17.30
CA THR A 186 -3.54 6.25 -16.40
C THR A 186 -4.81 6.71 -15.72
N LEU A 187 -4.73 6.95 -14.40
CA LEU A 187 -5.83 7.48 -13.60
C LEU A 187 -5.47 8.91 -13.19
N PRO A 188 -5.94 9.94 -13.91
CA PRO A 188 -5.62 11.33 -13.59
C PRO A 188 -5.98 11.67 -12.14
N GLY A 189 -5.08 12.40 -11.48
CA GLY A 189 -5.26 12.84 -10.10
C GLY A 189 -5.04 11.75 -9.04
N VAL A 190 -5.01 10.47 -9.39
CA VAL A 190 -4.67 9.40 -8.44
C VAL A 190 -3.18 9.46 -8.13
N ILE A 191 -2.86 9.50 -6.85
CA ILE A 191 -1.49 9.47 -6.31
C ILE A 191 -1.16 8.02 -5.93
N ARG A 192 -2.07 7.38 -5.19
CA ARG A 192 -1.92 6.03 -4.65
C ARG A 192 -3.22 5.27 -4.81
N ALA A 193 -3.15 3.98 -5.07
CA ALA A 193 -4.25 3.08 -4.78
C ALA A 193 -3.76 1.75 -4.24
N LYS A 194 -4.42 1.19 -3.24
CA LYS A 194 -4.07 -0.12 -2.70
C LYS A 194 -5.32 -0.90 -2.34
N GLY A 195 -5.19 -2.20 -2.20
CA GLY A 195 -6.24 -3.01 -1.63
C GLY A 195 -6.17 -4.44 -2.14
N HIS A 196 -7.29 -5.13 -2.01
CA HIS A 196 -7.40 -6.50 -2.46
C HIS A 196 -8.55 -6.67 -3.44
N PHE A 197 -8.43 -7.68 -4.29
CA PHE A 197 -9.41 -8.05 -5.29
C PHE A 197 -9.44 -9.55 -5.50
N TRP A 198 -10.42 -10.01 -6.27
CA TRP A 198 -10.47 -11.39 -6.72
C TRP A 198 -10.88 -11.49 -8.19
N LEU A 199 -10.34 -12.50 -8.86
CA LEU A 199 -10.59 -12.80 -10.27
C LEU A 199 -11.57 -13.95 -10.39
N ALA A 200 -12.43 -13.90 -11.40
CA ALA A 200 -13.39 -14.96 -11.67
C ALA A 200 -12.73 -16.32 -11.95
N THR A 201 -11.58 -16.30 -12.63
CA THR A 201 -10.75 -17.47 -12.96
C THR A 201 -9.96 -18.00 -11.76
N ARG A 202 -9.82 -17.21 -10.68
CA ARG A 202 -9.01 -17.53 -9.50
C ARG A 202 -9.81 -17.31 -8.22
N PRO A 203 -10.97 -17.99 -8.05
CA PRO A 203 -11.90 -17.70 -6.96
C PRO A 203 -11.34 -18.01 -5.57
N ASP A 204 -10.28 -18.81 -5.49
CA ASP A 204 -9.67 -19.20 -4.22
C ASP A 204 -8.65 -18.18 -3.69
N TRP A 205 -8.16 -17.31 -4.57
CA TRP A 205 -7.06 -16.39 -4.28
C TRP A 205 -7.55 -14.99 -3.96
N VAL A 206 -6.86 -14.36 -3.01
CA VAL A 206 -6.88 -12.92 -2.78
C VAL A 206 -5.73 -12.33 -3.59
N GLY A 207 -6.03 -11.47 -4.56
CA GLY A 207 -5.05 -10.64 -5.23
C GLY A 207 -4.85 -9.35 -4.46
N GLU A 208 -3.61 -8.91 -4.27
CA GLU A 208 -3.31 -7.54 -3.87
C GLU A 208 -3.15 -6.67 -5.11
N PHE A 209 -3.70 -5.47 -5.06
CA PHE A 209 -3.45 -4.39 -6.00
C PHE A 209 -2.68 -3.27 -5.30
N SER A 210 -1.63 -2.78 -5.94
CA SER A 210 -0.90 -1.58 -5.55
C SER A 210 -0.70 -0.71 -6.80
N LEU A 211 -1.01 0.57 -6.68
CA LEU A 211 -0.69 1.62 -7.63
C LEU A 211 0.04 2.70 -6.86
N ALA A 212 1.26 3.01 -7.29
CA ALA A 212 2.04 4.11 -6.77
C ALA A 212 2.58 4.88 -7.99
N GLY A 213 2.25 6.17 -8.06
CA GLY A 213 2.58 6.98 -9.24
C GLY A 213 1.97 6.42 -10.53
N ALA A 214 2.81 6.14 -11.53
CA ALA A 214 2.37 5.67 -12.84
C ALA A 214 2.25 4.14 -12.99
N MET A 215 2.52 3.37 -11.93
CA MET A 215 2.72 1.93 -12.04
C MET A 215 1.76 1.13 -11.15
N ALA A 216 0.94 0.32 -11.81
CA ALA A 216 0.10 -0.69 -11.18
C ALA A 216 0.84 -2.02 -11.08
N GLN A 217 0.80 -2.64 -9.90
CA GLN A 217 1.31 -3.97 -9.62
C GLN A 217 0.20 -4.82 -8.99
N THR A 218 0.29 -6.14 -9.23
CA THR A 218 -0.56 -7.12 -8.56
C THR A 218 0.23 -8.34 -8.14
N ARG A 219 -0.03 -8.85 -6.94
CA ARG A 219 0.61 -10.05 -6.40
C ARG A 219 -0.40 -10.90 -5.62
N PRO A 220 -0.16 -12.21 -5.43
CA PRO A 220 -0.99 -12.99 -4.53
C PRO A 220 -0.81 -12.51 -3.09
N LEU A 221 -1.91 -12.25 -2.38
CA LEU A 221 -1.91 -11.90 -0.96
C LEU A 221 -2.15 -13.13 -0.07
N GLY A 222 -2.93 -14.09 -0.55
CA GLY A 222 -3.30 -15.28 0.19
C GLY A 222 -4.52 -15.97 -0.39
N ARG A 223 -5.20 -16.77 0.43
CA ARG A 223 -6.45 -17.45 0.08
C ARG A 223 -7.63 -16.90 0.87
N TRP A 224 -8.81 -16.93 0.25
CA TRP A 224 -10.05 -16.65 0.95
C TRP A 224 -10.33 -17.73 2.01
N TRP A 225 -10.99 -17.37 3.11
CA TRP A 225 -11.40 -18.33 4.14
C TRP A 225 -12.39 -19.34 3.57
N ALA A 226 -13.28 -18.92 2.67
CA ALA A 226 -14.17 -19.82 1.95
C ALA A 226 -13.45 -20.81 1.02
N ALA A 227 -12.15 -20.64 0.75
CA ALA A 227 -11.30 -21.57 0.01
C ALA A 227 -10.28 -22.29 0.91
N THR A 228 -10.40 -22.12 2.23
CA THR A 228 -9.51 -22.68 3.24
C THR A 228 -10.28 -23.70 4.08
N PRO A 229 -9.74 -24.90 4.34
CA PRO A 229 -10.40 -25.89 5.19
C PRO A 229 -10.75 -25.32 6.57
N PRO A 230 -11.96 -25.57 7.12
CA PRO A 230 -12.39 -25.03 8.41
C PRO A 230 -11.43 -25.29 9.57
N GLU A 231 -10.66 -26.38 9.52
CA GLU A 231 -9.68 -26.76 10.55
C GLU A 231 -8.49 -25.79 10.62
N ARG A 232 -8.27 -25.01 9.56
CA ARG A 232 -7.22 -23.98 9.49
C ARG A 232 -7.76 -22.58 9.75
N TRP A 233 -9.05 -22.44 10.04
CA TRP A 233 -9.61 -21.14 10.40
C TRP A 233 -9.11 -20.71 11.79
N PRO A 234 -9.02 -19.40 12.06
CA PRO A 234 -8.59 -18.92 13.37
C PRO A 234 -9.57 -19.40 14.45
N GLY A 235 -9.04 -19.91 15.56
CA GLY A 235 -9.86 -20.36 16.69
C GLY A 235 -10.43 -19.23 17.57
N ASP A 236 -9.99 -17.99 17.33
CA ASP A 236 -10.40 -16.80 18.05
C ASP A 236 -11.83 -16.37 17.65
N ALA A 237 -12.73 -16.29 18.64
CA ALA A 237 -14.13 -15.94 18.44
C ALA A 237 -14.34 -14.51 17.93
N GLU A 238 -13.49 -13.56 18.34
CA GLU A 238 -13.53 -12.17 17.86
C GLU A 238 -13.10 -12.09 16.40
N TYR A 239 -12.04 -12.83 16.04
CA TYR A 239 -11.59 -12.92 14.65
C TYR A 239 -12.67 -13.54 13.75
N GLN A 240 -13.30 -14.62 14.21
CA GLN A 240 -14.40 -15.25 13.47
C GLN A 240 -15.60 -14.31 13.32
N ALA A 241 -15.97 -13.57 14.37
CA ALA A 241 -17.04 -12.58 14.30
C ALA A 241 -16.74 -11.49 13.26
N ARG A 242 -15.50 -10.98 13.22
CA ARG A 242 -15.05 -9.99 12.23
C ARG A 242 -15.07 -10.56 10.81
N MET A 243 -14.63 -11.80 10.62
CA MET A 243 -14.71 -12.50 9.33
C MET A 243 -16.16 -12.63 8.85
N HIS A 244 -17.06 -13.03 9.75
CA HIS A 244 -18.49 -13.18 9.43
C HIS A 244 -19.20 -11.86 9.14
N ARG A 245 -18.73 -10.73 9.67
CA ARG A 245 -19.30 -9.40 9.40
C ARG A 245 -19.37 -9.09 7.90
N ASN A 246 -18.39 -9.58 7.13
CA ASN A 246 -18.28 -9.33 5.70
C ASN A 246 -18.69 -10.55 4.86
N TRP A 247 -19.39 -11.53 5.44
CA TRP A 247 -19.81 -12.73 4.72
C TRP A 247 -21.02 -12.47 3.82
N ASP A 248 -20.86 -12.73 2.53
CA ASP A 248 -21.92 -12.65 1.53
C ASP A 248 -22.56 -14.04 1.30
N PRO A 249 -23.88 -14.16 1.14
CA PRO A 249 -24.55 -15.45 0.95
C PRO A 249 -24.19 -16.13 -0.39
N VAL A 250 -23.75 -15.37 -1.39
CA VAL A 250 -23.39 -15.90 -2.71
C VAL A 250 -21.88 -16.10 -2.80
N PHE A 251 -21.11 -15.09 -2.41
CA PHE A 251 -19.66 -15.04 -2.64
C PHE A 251 -18.81 -15.33 -1.40
N ALA A 252 -19.44 -15.56 -0.24
CA ALA A 252 -18.80 -15.72 1.05
C ALA A 252 -17.94 -14.50 1.42
N ASP A 253 -16.70 -14.68 1.86
CA ASP A 253 -15.80 -13.59 2.25
C ASP A 253 -15.14 -12.86 1.07
N ARG A 254 -15.33 -13.37 -0.16
CA ARG A 254 -14.77 -12.81 -1.41
C ARG A 254 -15.34 -11.43 -1.69
N ARG A 255 -14.43 -10.49 -1.96
CA ARG A 255 -14.74 -9.11 -2.31
C ARG A 255 -13.50 -8.40 -2.84
N GLN A 256 -13.72 -7.19 -3.33
CA GLN A 256 -12.67 -6.23 -3.60
C GLN A 256 -12.94 -5.00 -2.76
N GLU A 257 -11.88 -4.52 -2.11
CA GLU A 257 -11.87 -3.25 -1.40
C GLU A 257 -10.58 -2.55 -1.81
N LEU A 258 -10.73 -1.52 -2.65
CA LEU A 258 -9.62 -0.78 -3.25
C LEU A 258 -9.75 0.67 -2.85
N VAL A 259 -8.80 1.18 -2.08
CA VAL A 259 -8.72 2.60 -1.75
C VAL A 259 -7.92 3.33 -2.82
N PHE A 260 -8.43 4.49 -3.22
CA PHE A 260 -7.77 5.42 -4.12
C PHE A 260 -7.58 6.73 -3.38
N ILE A 261 -6.37 7.28 -3.43
CA ILE A 261 -5.98 8.54 -2.81
C ILE A 261 -5.42 9.43 -3.91
N GLY A 262 -5.86 10.68 -3.95
CA GLY A 262 -5.50 11.58 -5.03
C GLY A 262 -5.89 13.03 -4.80
N ASN A 263 -5.53 13.89 -5.74
CA ASN A 263 -5.90 15.30 -5.71
C ASN A 263 -7.41 15.46 -5.89
N ALA A 264 -8.06 16.20 -5.00
CA ALA A 264 -9.52 16.41 -4.99
C ALA A 264 -10.03 17.03 -6.31
N ASP A 265 -9.27 17.96 -6.90
CA ASP A 265 -9.66 18.65 -8.13
C ASP A 265 -9.41 17.85 -9.42
N ALA A 266 -8.70 16.73 -9.34
CA ALA A 266 -8.27 15.96 -10.52
C ALA A 266 -8.73 14.49 -10.50
N MET A 267 -8.88 13.89 -9.32
CA MET A 267 -9.27 12.49 -9.17
C MET A 267 -10.79 12.35 -9.31
N SER A 268 -11.23 11.67 -10.39
CA SER A 268 -12.65 11.43 -10.63
C SER A 268 -13.12 10.10 -10.03
N VAL A 269 -13.77 10.19 -8.86
CA VAL A 269 -14.38 9.03 -8.17
C VAL A 269 -15.37 8.30 -9.09
N SER A 270 -16.23 9.03 -9.80
CA SER A 270 -17.24 8.45 -10.69
C SER A 270 -16.62 7.74 -11.90
N ALA A 271 -15.58 8.31 -12.51
CA ALA A 271 -14.90 7.67 -13.63
C ALA A 271 -14.18 6.39 -13.21
N ILE A 272 -13.45 6.40 -12.09
CA ILE A 272 -12.75 5.23 -11.57
C ILE A 272 -13.75 4.13 -11.20
N THR A 273 -14.85 4.48 -10.52
CA THR A 273 -15.92 3.55 -10.15
C THR A 273 -16.55 2.92 -11.39
N ALA A 274 -16.92 3.71 -12.40
CA ALA A 274 -17.51 3.19 -13.64
C ALA A 274 -16.55 2.27 -14.40
N MET A 275 -15.25 2.58 -14.41
CA MET A 275 -14.23 1.75 -15.04
C MET A 275 -14.05 0.41 -14.32
N LEU A 276 -14.07 0.40 -12.98
CA LEU A 276 -14.00 -0.82 -12.18
C LEU A 276 -15.29 -1.64 -12.33
N ASP A 277 -16.46 -1.01 -12.31
CA ASP A 277 -17.74 -1.69 -12.50
C ASP A 277 -17.84 -2.38 -13.85
N ALA A 278 -17.31 -1.74 -14.91
CA ALA A 278 -17.22 -2.36 -16.24
C ALA A 278 -16.33 -3.62 -16.27
N CYS A 279 -15.43 -3.77 -15.30
CA CYS A 279 -14.58 -4.95 -15.16
C CYS A 279 -15.27 -6.10 -14.43
N LEU A 280 -16.42 -5.87 -13.76
CA LEU A 280 -17.14 -6.92 -13.04
C LEU A 280 -17.80 -7.92 -14.00
N ILE A 281 -17.87 -9.19 -13.57
CA ILE A 281 -18.75 -10.18 -14.19
C ILE A 281 -20.15 -10.00 -13.64
N GLU A 282 -21.13 -9.97 -14.55
CA GLU A 282 -22.54 -10.10 -14.19
C GLU A 282 -22.79 -11.54 -13.69
N ALA A 283 -22.81 -11.71 -12.38
CA ALA A 283 -23.00 -13.00 -11.72
C ALA A 283 -23.99 -12.84 -10.56
N GLY A 284 -25.13 -13.53 -10.65
CA GLY A 284 -26.11 -13.65 -9.56
C GLY A 284 -25.89 -14.87 -8.66
N ALA A 285 -24.95 -15.76 -9.03
CA ALA A 285 -24.61 -16.97 -8.30
C ALA A 285 -23.09 -17.24 -8.40
N PHE A 286 -22.55 -17.99 -7.44
CA PHE A 286 -21.15 -18.42 -7.48
C PHE A 286 -21.00 -19.67 -8.36
N THR A 287 -20.65 -19.44 -9.62
CA THR A 287 -20.51 -20.49 -10.65
C THR A 287 -19.13 -20.42 -11.31
N PRO A 288 -18.04 -20.71 -10.58
CA PRO A 288 -16.67 -20.53 -11.08
C PRO A 288 -16.36 -21.37 -12.33
N ALA A 289 -17.02 -22.52 -12.50
CA ALA A 289 -16.88 -23.36 -13.69
C ALA A 289 -17.24 -22.62 -15.00
N LEU A 290 -18.18 -21.66 -14.97
CA LEU A 290 -18.55 -20.87 -16.15
C LEU A 290 -17.48 -19.85 -16.55
N TRP A 291 -16.57 -19.51 -15.64
CA TRP A 291 -15.56 -18.47 -15.82
C TRP A 291 -14.15 -19.03 -15.96
N ALA A 292 -13.96 -20.32 -15.68
CA ALA A 292 -12.66 -20.99 -15.70
C ALA A 292 -11.93 -20.91 -17.05
N HIS A 293 -12.66 -20.69 -18.14
CA HIS A 293 -12.13 -20.60 -19.50
C HIS A 293 -11.89 -19.18 -19.99
N LEU A 294 -12.16 -18.15 -19.17
CA LEU A 294 -11.82 -16.78 -19.54
C LEU A 294 -10.31 -16.65 -19.69
N ALA A 295 -9.86 -15.88 -20.68
CA ALA A 295 -8.46 -15.56 -20.81
C ALA A 295 -7.99 -14.78 -19.57
N ASP A 296 -6.84 -15.18 -19.03
CA ASP A 296 -6.30 -14.64 -17.79
C ASP A 296 -4.86 -14.16 -18.03
N PRO A 297 -4.66 -12.83 -18.21
CA PRO A 297 -3.34 -12.28 -18.51
C PRO A 297 -2.47 -12.06 -17.26
N PHE A 298 -2.95 -12.40 -16.06
CA PHE A 298 -2.18 -12.19 -14.83
C PHE A 298 -1.08 -13.25 -14.68
N PRO A 299 0.07 -12.91 -14.07
CA PRO A 299 1.12 -13.90 -13.75
C PRO A 299 0.56 -15.07 -12.94
N ALA A 300 1.13 -16.26 -13.06
CA ALA A 300 0.71 -17.41 -12.26
C ALA A 300 0.88 -17.12 -10.75
N TRP A 301 -0.10 -17.54 -9.93
CA TRP A 301 -0.06 -17.39 -8.48
C TRP A 301 0.05 -18.78 -7.82
N GLY A 302 1.07 -19.01 -6.98
CA GLY A 302 1.31 -20.28 -6.29
C GLY A 302 2.66 -20.91 -6.61
N ALA A 303 2.86 -22.17 -6.20
CA ALA A 303 4.15 -22.87 -6.26
C ALA A 303 4.76 -23.02 -7.67
N ASP A 304 3.97 -22.85 -8.73
CA ASP A 304 4.44 -22.87 -10.12
C ASP A 304 5.00 -21.51 -10.62
N ALA A 305 4.95 -20.46 -9.80
CA ALA A 305 5.54 -19.16 -10.14
C ALA A 305 7.08 -19.17 -10.11
N ALA A 306 7.70 -20.19 -9.52
CA ALA A 306 9.16 -20.35 -9.44
C ALA A 306 9.78 -21.03 -10.69
N ALA A 307 8.98 -21.34 -11.71
CA ALA A 307 9.42 -22.11 -12.88
C ALA A 307 9.29 -21.38 -14.23
N ALA A 308 9.08 -20.05 -14.23
CA ALA A 308 8.95 -19.25 -15.45
C ALA A 308 10.03 -18.17 -15.54
#